data_AF-A0A6D0DK57-F1
#
_entry.id   AF-A0A6D0DK57-F1
#
_cell.length_a   1.000
_cell.length_b   1.000
_cell.length_c   1.000
_cell.angle_alpha   90.00
_cell.angle_beta   90.00
_cell.angle_gamma   90.00
#
_symmetry.space_group_name_H-M   'P 1'
#
loop_
_entity.id
_entity.type
_entity.pdbx_description
1 polymer ?
#
loop_
_entity_poly.entity_id
_entity_poly.type
_entity_poly.pdbx_seq_one_letter_code
_entity_poly.pdbx_strand_id
1 'polypeptide(L)' 'MMTGNPSAFSAKWLREAGFEIGTGVTVKISEGCLILIADCNEVQELREELYQVKKVVKGMKNGMFSVLNES' A
#
# COMPACT_ATOMS: atom_id res chain seq x y z
N MET A 1 9.79 -8.47 -20.28
CA MET A 1 10.78 -8.88 -19.27
C MET A 1 12.11 -8.23 -19.63
N MET A 2 12.63 -7.34 -18.79
CA MET A 2 13.97 -6.79 -19.00
C MET A 2 14.99 -7.75 -18.40
N THR A 3 15.63 -8.55 -19.25
CA THR A 3 16.75 -9.44 -18.87
C THR A 3 18.07 -8.70 -19.06
N GLY A 4 18.26 -7.62 -18.29
CA GLY A 4 19.57 -7.00 -18.12
C GLY A 4 20.01 -7.28 -16.69
N ASN A 5 21.11 -8.00 -16.48
CA ASN A 5 21.74 -8.08 -15.17
C ASN A 5 22.17 -6.65 -14.80
N PRO A 6 21.45 -5.97 -13.87
CA PRO A 6 21.82 -4.62 -13.49
C PRO A 6 23.13 -4.77 -12.72
N SER A 7 24.21 -4.24 -13.28
CA SER A 7 25.55 -4.24 -12.70
C SER A 7 25.47 -4.17 -11.18
N ALA A 8 25.84 -5.27 -10.51
CA ALA A 8 25.56 -5.56 -9.09
C ALA A 8 25.93 -4.45 -8.09
N PHE A 9 26.69 -3.45 -8.52
CA PHE A 9 27.09 -2.28 -7.75
C PHE A 9 25.97 -1.24 -7.57
N SER A 10 25.15 -0.98 -8.59
CA SER A 10 24.12 0.08 -8.53
C SER A 10 22.84 -0.34 -7.81
N ALA A 11 22.63 -1.62 -7.54
CA ALA A 11 21.47 -2.14 -6.82
C ALA A 11 21.79 -2.54 -5.36
N LYS A 12 23.06 -2.49 -4.93
CA LYS A 12 23.45 -2.90 -3.58
C LYS A 12 22.83 -2.00 -2.49
N TRP A 13 22.79 -0.69 -2.73
CA TRP A 13 22.18 0.27 -1.80
C TRP A 13 20.67 0.04 -1.60
N LEU A 14 19.98 -0.57 -2.57
CA LEU A 14 18.57 -0.93 -2.44
C LEU A 14 18.38 -2.01 -1.37
N ARG A 15 19.24 -3.03 -1.35
CA ARG A 15 19.25 -4.05 -0.29
C ARG A 15 19.56 -3.44 1.07
N GLU A 16 20.52 -2.52 1.14
CA GLU A 16 20.86 -1.80 2.37
C GLU A 16 19.71 -0.91 2.87
N ALA A 17 18.89 -0.38 1.96
CA ALA A 17 17.67 0.35 2.26
C ALA A 17 16.46 -0.56 2.54
N GLY A 18 16.62 -1.88 2.53
CA GLY A 18 15.57 -2.85 2.85
C GLY A 18 14.72 -3.33 1.67
N PHE A 19 15.13 -3.05 0.43
CA PHE A 19 14.46 -3.55 -0.77
C PHE A 19 15.06 -4.89 -1.22
N GLU A 20 14.23 -5.93 -1.27
CA GLU A 20 14.62 -7.26 -1.73
C GLU A 20 14.37 -7.46 -3.23
N ILE A 21 15.11 -8.39 -3.84
CA ILE A 21 14.89 -8.76 -5.25
C ILE A 21 13.53 -9.44 -5.36
N GLY A 22 12.72 -8.98 -6.32
CA GLY A 22 11.36 -9.50 -6.54
C GLY A 22 10.26 -8.72 -5.83
N THR A 23 10.60 -7.77 -4.95
CA THR A 23 9.65 -6.82 -4.38
C THR A 23 9.24 -5.78 -5.43
N GLY A 24 7.94 -5.63 -5.68
CA GLY A 24 7.42 -4.52 -6.47
C GLY A 24 7.74 -3.19 -5.79
N VAL A 25 8.09 -2.17 -6.57
CA VAL A 25 8.32 -0.82 -6.03
C VAL A 25 7.57 0.22 -6.83
N THR A 26 6.88 1.11 -6.13
CA THR A 26 6.33 2.32 -6.71
C THR A 26 7.39 3.41 -6.70
N VAL A 27 7.67 3.97 -7.88
CA VAL A 27 8.64 5.07 -8.05
C VAL A 27 7.89 6.39 -8.20
N LYS A 28 8.23 7.38 -7.35
CA LYS A 28 7.77 8.77 -7.50
C LYS A 28 8.94 9.67 -7.85
N ILE A 29 8.75 10.56 -8.81
CA ILE A 29 9.75 11.53 -9.24
C ILE A 29 9.23 12.92 -8.86
N SER A 30 10.04 13.69 -8.12
CA SER A 30 9.68 15.06 -7.70
C SER A 30 10.95 15.91 -7.67
N GLU A 31 10.99 17.00 -8.44
CA GLU A 31 12.02 18.06 -8.41
C GLU A 31 13.48 17.58 -8.18
N GLY A 32 13.90 16.53 -8.90
CA GLY A 32 15.27 16.00 -8.83
C GLY A 32 15.48 14.87 -7.81
N CYS A 33 14.45 14.51 -7.04
CA CYS A 33 14.43 13.37 -6.14
C CYS A 33 13.67 12.18 -6.73
N LEU A 34 14.20 10.98 -6.50
CA LEU A 34 13.56 9.71 -6.80
C LEU A 34 13.19 9.04 -5.48
N ILE A 35 11.90 8.85 -5.25
CA ILE A 35 11.37 8.20 -4.05
C ILE A 35 10.95 6.78 -4.43
N LEU A 36 11.50 5.80 -3.72
CA LEU A 36 11.13 4.40 -3.83
C LEU A 36 10.23 4.01 -2.68
N ILE A 37 9.08 3.44 -2.99
CA ILE A 37 8.13 2.92 -2.00
C ILE A 37 7.98 1.44 -2.29
N ALA A 38 8.33 0.59 -1.33
CA ALA A 38 8.10 -0.84 -1.46
C ALA A 38 6.60 -1.10 -1.52
N ASP A 39 6.17 -1.93 -2.46
CA ASP A 39 4.80 -2.39 -2.53
C ASP A 39 4.59 -3.40 -1.39
N CYS A 40 4.19 -2.90 -0.21
CA CYS A 40 3.91 -3.72 0.96
C CYS A 40 2.48 -4.26 0.88
N ASN A 41 2.32 -5.49 0.40
CA ASN A 41 1.01 -6.15 0.29
C ASN A 41 0.26 -6.17 1.63
N GLU A 42 0.92 -6.48 2.75
CA GLU A 42 0.29 -6.55 4.07
C GLU A 42 -0.35 -5.22 4.49
N VAL A 43 0.31 -4.09 4.24
CA VAL A 43 -0.21 -2.76 4.60
C VAL A 43 -1.36 -2.35 3.68
N GLN A 44 -1.33 -2.75 2.40
CA GLN A 44 -2.43 -2.54 1.47
C GLN A 44 -3.64 -3.40 1.83
N GLU A 45 -3.44 -4.70 2.03
CA GLU A 45 -4.45 -5.67 2.46
C GLU A 45 -5.11 -5.23 3.77
N LEU A 46 -4.31 -4.88 4.79
CA LEU A 46 -4.83 -4.39 6.06
C LEU A 46 -5.62 -3.08 5.91
N ARG A 47 -5.18 -2.18 5.02
CA ARG A 47 -5.90 -0.93 4.73
C ARG A 47 -7.23 -1.20 4.03
N GLU A 48 -7.28 -2.17 3.13
CA GLU A 48 -8.51 -2.61 2.48
C GLU A 48 -9.47 -3.26 3.48
N GLU A 49 -8.98 -4.15 4.35
CA GLU A 49 -9.77 -4.76 5.42
C GLU A 49 -10.37 -3.69 6.34
N LEU A 50 -9.55 -2.73 6.80
CA LEU A 50 -10.01 -1.62 7.63
C LEU A 50 -11.08 -0.77 6.93
N TYR A 51 -10.94 -0.56 5.62
CA TYR A 51 -11.94 0.17 4.85
C TYR A 51 -13.28 -0.57 4.81
N GLN A 52 -13.25 -1.89 4.62
CA GLN A 52 -14.47 -2.70 4.63
C GLN A 52 -15.13 -2.71 6.00
N VAL A 53 -14.37 -2.92 7.08
CA VAL A 53 -14.89 -2.89 8.45
C VAL A 53 -15.54 -1.54 8.75
N LYS A 54 -14.88 -0.43 8.38
CA LYS A 54 -15.42 0.93 8.57
C LYS A 54 -16.74 1.13 7.82
N LYS A 55 -16.87 0.57 6.61
CA LYS A 55 -18.10 0.63 5.82
C LYS A 55 -19.24 -0.15 6.49
N VAL A 56 -18.95 -1.36 6.99
CA VAL A 56 -19.93 -2.19 7.71
C VAL A 56 -20.43 -1.48 8.97
N VAL A 57 -19.52 -0.97 9.80
CA VAL A 57 -19.87 -0.25 11.04
C VAL A 57 -20.70 1.01 10.73
N LYS A 58 -20.37 1.75 9.67
CA LYS A 58 -21.18 2.89 9.23
C LYS A 58 -22.58 2.47 8.80
N GLY A 59 -22.72 1.34 8.09
CA GLY A 59 -24.00 0.76 7.72
C GLY A 59 -24.85 0.38 8.93
N MET A 60 -24.26 -0.31 9.90
CA MET A 60 -24.94 -0.69 11.15
C MET A 60 -25.43 0.53 11.93
N LYS A 61 -24.57 1.55 12.07
CA LYS A 61 -24.93 2.81 12.72
C LYS A 61 -26.14 3.45 12.04
N ASN A 62 -26.10 3.57 10.72
CA ASN A 62 -27.19 4.18 9.95
C ASN A 62 -28.50 3.39 10.08
N GLY A 63 -28.44 2.05 10.02
CA GLY A 63 -29.61 1.19 10.22
C GLY A 63 -30.20 1.30 11.63
N MET A 64 -29.37 1.48 12.65
CA MET A 64 -29.86 1.69 14.02
C MET A 64 -30.55 3.06 14.15
N PHE A 65 -29.99 4.11 13.55
CA PHE A 65 -30.63 5.43 13.51
C PHE A 65 -31.97 5.43 12.76
N SER A 66 -32.11 4.66 11.68
CA SER A 66 -33.40 4.58 10.97
C SER A 66 -34.47 3.91 11.84
N VAL A 67 -34.14 2.82 12.53
CA VAL A 67 -35.10 2.13 13.42
C VAL A 67 -35.57 3.05 14.57
N LEU A 68 -34.65 3.82 15.15
CA LEU A 68 -34.98 4.73 16.26
C LEU A 68 -35.75 5.98 15.82
N ASN A 69 -35.65 6.38 14.55
CA ASN A 69 -36.34 7.56 14.01
C ASN A 69 -37.70 7.22 13.37
N GLU A 70 -38.04 5.92 13.30
CA GLU A 70 -39.35 5.42 12.87
C GLU A 70 -40.29 5.10 14.06
N SER A 71 -39.83 5.30 15.30
CA SER A 71 -40.63 5.22 16.54
C SER A 71 -41.01 6.59 17.07
#